data_AF-A0A5E4CPY2-F1
#
_entry.id   AF-A0A5E4CPY2-F1
#
_cell.length_a   1.000
_cell.length_b   1.000
_cell.length_c   1.000
_cell.angle_alpha   90.00
_cell.angle_beta   90.00
_cell.angle_gamma   90.00
#
_symmetry.space_group_name_H-M   'P 1'
#
loop_
_entity.id
_entity.type
_entity.pdbx_description
1 polymer ?
#
loop_
_entity_poly.entity_id
_entity_poly.type
_entity_poly.pdbx_seq_one_letter_code
_entity_poly.pdbx_strand_id
1 'polypeptide(L)'
;MKNKSSQVDAFNSRVQDLISYVVNMGLIDKLCGCFLSVQGPVDENPKMATFLQHAAGLLHGICKLCFAVTGRSYSIFDNNRQDPTGLTAALQATDLAGVLHMLYCVLFHGTISDPSTASPKESYTQNTIQVAIQSLRFFNSFAALDLPAFQSIVGAEGLSLAFRHMASSLLGHCSQVSCESLLHEVIVCVGYFTVNHPDNQVIVQSGRHPTVLQKLCQLPFQYFSDPRLIKVLFPSLIAACYNNLQNKIILEQEMSCVLLATFIQDFAQAPGQTDNQSYQPKGKCLGSQDYLELSNRFPQQAWEEARQFFLKKEKK
;
A
#
# COMPACT_ATOMS: atom_id res chain seq x y z
N MET A 1 11.57 3.83 37.33
CA MET A 1 10.92 4.32 36.09
C MET A 1 11.85 5.19 35.22
N LYS A 2 12.71 6.07 35.77
CA LYS A 2 13.67 6.89 34.99
C LYS A 2 14.66 6.11 34.10
N ASN A 3 15.10 4.90 34.46
CA ASN A 3 16.06 4.12 33.66
C ASN A 3 15.46 3.43 32.41
N LYS A 4 14.13 3.22 32.36
CA LYS A 4 13.50 2.55 31.20
C LYS A 4 13.29 3.51 30.04
N SER A 5 12.91 4.76 30.31
CA SER A 5 12.76 5.79 29.26
C SER A 5 14.08 6.12 28.58
N SER A 6 15.17 6.25 29.36
CA SER A 6 16.51 6.53 28.81
C SER A 6 17.05 5.42 27.92
N GLN A 7 16.71 4.15 28.19
CA GLN A 7 17.10 3.02 27.34
C GLN A 7 16.35 2.99 26.01
N VAL A 8 15.05 3.33 26.02
CA VAL A 8 14.23 3.42 24.79
C VAL A 8 14.70 4.59 23.92
N ASP A 9 15.01 5.74 24.53
CA ASP A 9 15.55 6.88 23.79
C ASP A 9 16.92 6.58 23.17
N ALA A 10 17.80 5.91 23.91
CA ALA A 10 19.10 5.46 23.38
C ALA A 10 18.96 4.42 22.26
N PHE A 11 18.00 3.50 22.36
CA PHE A 11 17.68 2.55 21.29
C PHE A 11 17.19 3.27 20.03
N ASN A 12 16.22 4.18 20.17
CA ASN A 12 15.68 4.95 19.05
C ASN A 12 16.76 5.79 18.35
N SER A 13 17.64 6.43 19.11
CA SER A 13 18.79 7.16 18.56
C SER A 13 19.69 6.24 17.73
N ARG A 14 20.05 5.06 18.25
CA ARG A 14 20.90 4.10 17.51
C ARG A 14 20.26 3.60 16.22
N VAL A 15 18.94 3.38 16.23
CA VAL A 15 18.21 2.99 15.02
C VAL A 15 18.20 4.13 14.01
N GLN A 16 17.98 5.38 14.45
CA GLN A 16 18.09 6.55 13.58
C GLN A 16 19.49 6.65 12.96
N ASP A 17 20.55 6.55 13.78
CA ASP A 17 21.94 6.58 13.30
C ASP A 17 22.23 5.48 12.28
N LEU A 18 21.71 4.27 12.49
CA LEU A 18 21.84 3.16 11.56
C LEU A 18 21.16 3.45 10.22
N ILE A 19 19.93 3.99 10.23
CA ILE A 19 19.20 4.34 9.02
C ILE A 19 19.93 5.47 8.28
N SER A 20 20.35 6.51 9.01
CA SER A 20 21.17 7.60 8.46
C SER A 20 22.46 7.08 7.86
N TYR A 21 23.15 6.13 8.49
CA TYR A 21 24.36 5.52 7.93
C TYR A 21 24.07 4.77 6.62
N VAL A 22 22.99 3.98 6.57
CA VAL A 22 22.56 3.27 5.36
C VAL A 22 22.28 4.25 4.20
N VAL A 23 21.60 5.35 4.49
CA VAL A 23 21.31 6.42 3.52
C VAL A 23 22.61 7.09 3.07
N ASN A 24 23.44 7.55 4.01
CA ASN A 24 24.68 8.30 3.71
C ASN A 24 25.75 7.46 3.00
N MET A 25 25.76 6.13 3.17
CA MET A 25 26.66 5.25 2.41
C MET A 25 26.17 4.98 0.97
N GLY A 26 25.04 5.58 0.57
CA GLY A 26 24.45 5.45 -0.76
C GLY A 26 23.90 4.06 -1.04
N LEU A 27 23.41 3.34 -0.02
CA LEU A 27 22.85 2.00 -0.24
C LEU A 27 21.59 2.07 -1.11
N ILE A 28 20.76 3.09 -0.92
CA ILE A 28 19.52 3.28 -1.69
C ILE A 28 19.83 3.46 -3.17
N ASP A 29 20.81 4.30 -3.52
CA ASP A 29 21.27 4.52 -4.90
C ASP A 29 21.84 3.24 -5.53
N LYS A 30 22.64 2.48 -4.77
CA LYS A 30 23.20 1.20 -5.23
C LYS A 30 22.10 0.18 -5.52
N LEU A 31 21.13 0.07 -4.62
CA LEU A 31 19.97 -0.79 -4.81
C LEU A 31 19.14 -0.33 -6.02
N CYS A 32 18.96 0.98 -6.20
CA CYS A 32 18.30 1.54 -7.36
C CYS A 32 18.97 1.09 -8.66
N GLY A 33 20.30 1.20 -8.76
CA GLY A 33 21.05 0.67 -9.90
C GLY A 33 20.80 -0.82 -10.14
N CYS A 34 20.75 -1.64 -9.08
CA CYS A 34 20.43 -3.06 -9.21
C CYS A 34 19.00 -3.31 -9.70
N PHE A 35 18.00 -2.61 -9.15
CA PHE A 35 16.60 -2.78 -9.52
C PHE A 35 16.33 -2.33 -10.96
N LEU A 36 16.90 -1.21 -11.39
CA LEU A 36 16.79 -0.71 -12.77
C LEU A 36 17.54 -1.60 -13.79
N SER A 37 18.50 -2.40 -13.34
CA SER A 37 19.18 -3.38 -14.20
C SER A 37 18.33 -4.62 -14.50
N VAL A 38 17.20 -4.81 -13.82
CA VAL A 38 16.29 -5.94 -14.07
C VAL A 38 15.48 -5.68 -15.34
N GLN A 39 15.75 -6.50 -16.35
CA GLN A 39 15.14 -6.39 -17.68
C GLN A 39 14.33 -7.65 -18.02
N GLY A 40 13.73 -8.36 -17.05
CA GLY A 40 13.20 -9.69 -17.33
C GLY A 40 12.44 -10.37 -16.19
N PRO A 41 11.65 -11.42 -16.48
CA PRO A 41 11.16 -12.33 -15.45
C PRO A 41 12.34 -13.00 -14.73
N VAL A 42 12.13 -13.33 -13.46
CA VAL A 42 13.17 -13.91 -12.60
C VAL A 42 13.14 -15.44 -12.57
N ASP A 43 12.32 -16.05 -13.44
CA ASP A 43 11.97 -17.47 -13.44
C ASP A 43 13.22 -18.37 -13.59
N GLU A 44 14.14 -17.99 -14.48
CA GLU A 44 15.34 -18.79 -14.80
C GLU A 44 16.52 -18.51 -13.86
N ASN A 45 16.43 -17.47 -13.01
CA ASN A 45 17.52 -17.07 -12.12
C ASN A 45 17.04 -16.98 -10.66
N PRO A 46 17.00 -18.12 -9.93
CA PRO A 46 16.51 -18.15 -8.56
C PRO A 46 17.35 -17.31 -7.59
N LYS A 47 18.65 -17.14 -7.87
CA LYS A 47 19.52 -16.27 -7.07
C LYS A 47 19.14 -14.81 -7.22
N MET A 48 18.84 -14.38 -8.45
CA MET A 48 18.34 -13.02 -8.72
C MET A 48 16.98 -12.80 -8.06
N ALA A 49 16.04 -13.74 -8.19
CA ALA A 49 14.74 -13.66 -7.50
C ALA A 49 14.91 -13.49 -5.99
N THR A 50 15.77 -14.32 -5.39
CA THR A 50 16.07 -14.28 -3.95
C THR A 50 16.69 -12.94 -3.56
N PHE A 51 17.66 -12.43 -4.34
CA PHE A 51 18.27 -11.13 -4.09
C PHE A 51 17.23 -10.00 -4.11
N LEU A 52 16.39 -9.94 -5.15
CA LEU A 52 15.37 -8.91 -5.30
C LEU A 52 14.35 -8.96 -4.15
N GLN A 53 13.93 -10.17 -3.75
CA GLN A 53 13.06 -10.38 -2.60
C GLN A 53 13.68 -9.80 -1.31
N HIS A 54 14.94 -10.13 -1.01
CA HIS A 54 15.60 -9.66 0.20
C HIS A 54 15.92 -8.17 0.16
N ALA A 55 16.26 -7.62 -1.01
CA ALA A 55 16.51 -6.20 -1.20
C ALA A 55 15.23 -5.37 -0.98
N ALA A 56 14.10 -5.77 -1.58
CA ALA A 56 12.81 -5.14 -1.33
C ALA A 56 12.37 -5.31 0.13
N GLY A 57 12.60 -6.49 0.71
CA GLY A 57 12.33 -6.77 2.13
C GLY A 57 13.17 -5.90 3.08
N LEU A 58 14.43 -5.60 2.73
CA LEU A 58 15.28 -4.67 3.47
C LEU A 58 14.71 -3.25 3.45
N LEU A 59 14.30 -2.75 2.29
CA LEU A 59 13.67 -1.44 2.16
C LEU A 59 12.36 -1.35 2.96
N HIS A 60 11.54 -2.40 2.91
CA HIS A 60 10.35 -2.54 3.75
C HIS A 60 10.70 -2.46 5.25
N GLY A 61 11.67 -3.25 5.69
CA GLY A 61 12.12 -3.29 7.09
C GLY A 61 12.65 -1.93 7.58
N ILE A 62 13.44 -1.25 6.76
CA ILE A 62 13.97 0.08 7.07
C ILE A 62 12.83 1.12 7.15
N CYS A 63 11.83 1.09 6.26
CA CYS A 63 10.66 1.97 6.35
C CYS A 63 9.87 1.73 7.64
N LYS A 64 9.63 0.46 8.00
CA LYS A 64 8.93 0.09 9.24
C LYS A 64 9.70 0.53 10.49
N LEU A 65 11.02 0.35 10.50
CA LEU A 65 11.89 0.79 11.59
C LEU A 65 11.89 2.31 11.70
N CYS A 66 12.04 3.02 10.57
CA CYS A 66 11.97 4.48 10.52
C CYS A 66 10.65 4.96 11.12
N PHE A 67 9.52 4.44 10.63
CA PHE A 67 8.20 4.77 11.16
C PHE A 67 8.10 4.54 12.66
N ALA A 68 8.61 3.42 13.17
CA ALA A 68 8.53 3.10 14.60
C ALA A 68 9.35 4.05 15.49
N VAL A 69 10.46 4.61 14.99
CA VAL A 69 11.35 5.48 15.77
C VAL A 69 11.13 6.97 15.54
N THR A 70 10.56 7.36 14.40
CA THR A 70 10.21 8.76 14.06
C THR A 70 8.74 9.07 14.28
N GLY A 71 7.86 8.06 14.28
CA GLY A 71 6.40 8.16 14.36
C GLY A 71 5.85 8.56 15.73
N ARG A 72 6.25 9.73 16.23
CA ARG A 72 5.66 10.36 17.42
C ARG A 72 4.31 11.03 17.15
N SER A 73 3.87 11.09 15.88
CA SER A 73 2.58 11.65 15.46
C SER A 73 1.51 10.56 15.35
N TYR A 74 0.32 10.85 15.86
CA TYR A 74 -0.77 9.90 16.04
C TYR A 74 -1.43 9.43 14.73
N SER A 75 -1.21 10.10 13.60
CA SER A 75 -1.79 9.71 12.31
C SER A 75 -0.79 9.69 11.15
N ILE A 76 -0.97 8.77 10.20
CA ILE A 76 -0.23 8.78 8.92
C ILE A 76 -0.61 9.96 8.02
N PHE A 77 -1.75 10.59 8.29
CA PHE A 77 -2.30 11.72 7.53
C PHE A 77 -1.79 13.09 8.03
N ASP A 78 -0.94 13.11 9.06
CA ASP A 78 -0.33 14.34 9.59
C ASP A 78 0.89 14.74 8.75
N ASN A 79 0.84 15.91 8.12
CA ASN A 79 1.90 16.43 7.25
C ASN A 79 3.19 16.90 7.98
N ASN A 80 3.21 16.90 9.32
CA ASN A 80 4.32 17.45 10.11
C ASN A 80 5.41 16.41 10.45
N ARG A 81 5.52 15.32 9.70
CA ARG A 81 6.51 14.27 9.96
C ARG A 81 7.90 14.75 9.55
N GLN A 82 8.76 14.98 10.53
CA GLN A 82 10.18 15.19 10.29
C GLN A 82 10.87 13.84 10.15
N ASP A 83 11.58 13.64 9.04
CA ASP A 83 12.49 12.49 8.87
C ASP A 83 13.93 12.93 9.12
N PRO A 84 14.47 12.75 10.35
CA PRO A 84 15.87 13.06 10.63
C PRO A 84 16.85 12.09 9.97
N THR A 85 16.37 10.97 9.42
CA THR A 85 17.23 9.92 8.85
C THR A 85 17.64 10.19 7.40
N GLY A 86 16.88 11.05 6.69
CA GLY A 86 17.05 11.32 5.26
C GLY A 86 16.55 10.19 4.35
N LEU A 87 15.90 9.15 4.91
CA LEU A 87 15.40 8.00 4.17
C LEU A 87 14.32 8.39 3.17
N THR A 88 13.34 9.21 3.58
CA THR A 88 12.23 9.59 2.70
C THR A 88 12.75 10.39 1.50
N ALA A 89 13.66 11.32 1.73
CA ALA A 89 14.31 12.10 0.68
C ALA A 89 15.12 11.21 -0.28
N ALA A 90 15.87 10.23 0.22
CA ALA A 90 16.62 9.30 -0.63
C ALA A 90 15.71 8.40 -1.48
N LEU A 91 14.60 7.92 -0.91
CA LEU A 91 13.61 7.14 -1.65
C LEU A 91 12.85 7.97 -2.68
N GLN A 92 12.55 9.23 -2.38
CA GLN A 92 11.97 10.18 -3.33
C GLN A 92 12.93 10.46 -4.50
N ALA A 93 14.20 10.75 -4.20
CA ALA A 93 15.21 11.07 -5.23
C ALA A 93 15.50 9.89 -6.19
N THR A 94 15.12 8.67 -5.80
CA THR A 94 15.38 7.44 -6.57
C THR A 94 14.11 6.77 -7.07
N ASP A 95 12.96 7.46 -7.05
CA ASP A 95 11.65 6.92 -7.45
C ASP A 95 11.35 5.57 -6.80
N LEU A 96 11.40 5.52 -5.46
CA LEU A 96 11.28 4.32 -4.64
C LEU A 96 12.36 3.28 -4.94
N ALA A 97 13.61 3.74 -5.09
CA ALA A 97 14.75 2.92 -5.49
C ALA A 97 14.51 2.11 -6.78
N GLY A 98 13.67 2.59 -7.70
CA GLY A 98 13.34 1.87 -8.93
C GLY A 98 12.57 0.54 -8.74
N VAL A 99 12.04 0.26 -7.54
CA VAL A 99 11.34 -1.01 -7.26
C VAL A 99 10.07 -1.17 -8.10
N LEU A 100 9.37 -0.07 -8.40
CA LEU A 100 8.20 -0.07 -9.28
C LEU A 100 8.58 -0.54 -10.70
N HIS A 101 9.65 0.03 -11.25
CA HIS A 101 10.19 -0.38 -12.55
C HIS A 101 10.58 -1.86 -12.55
N MET A 102 11.36 -2.30 -11.55
CA MET A 102 11.76 -3.70 -11.43
C MET A 102 10.55 -4.63 -11.38
N LEU A 103 9.54 -4.32 -10.56
CA LEU A 103 8.34 -5.15 -10.46
C LEU A 103 7.60 -5.21 -11.80
N TYR A 104 7.49 -4.09 -12.50
CA TYR A 104 6.88 -4.06 -13.82
C TYR A 104 7.63 -4.98 -14.82
N CYS A 105 8.97 -4.92 -14.83
CA CYS A 105 9.79 -5.79 -15.66
C CYS A 105 9.62 -7.27 -15.29
N VAL A 106 9.64 -7.60 -14.00
CA VAL A 106 9.46 -8.99 -13.55
C VAL A 106 8.09 -9.55 -13.95
N LEU A 107 7.03 -8.73 -13.90
CA LEU A 107 5.67 -9.17 -14.22
C LEU A 107 5.38 -9.25 -15.72
N PHE A 108 5.96 -8.36 -16.54
CA PHE A 108 5.51 -8.14 -17.92
C PHE A 108 6.60 -8.21 -18.99
N HIS A 109 7.86 -8.42 -18.63
CA HIS A 109 8.90 -8.49 -19.66
C HIS A 109 8.71 -9.75 -20.55
N GLY A 110 8.68 -9.54 -21.87
CA GLY A 110 8.37 -10.56 -22.88
C GLY A 110 6.94 -10.51 -23.46
N THR A 111 6.02 -9.69 -22.95
CA THR A 111 4.63 -9.58 -23.48
C THR A 111 4.47 -8.47 -24.53
N ILE A 112 5.54 -8.11 -25.25
CA ILE A 112 5.48 -7.19 -26.42
C ILE A 112 5.01 -7.94 -27.69
N SER A 113 4.75 -9.25 -27.59
CA SER A 113 4.07 -10.01 -28.63
C SER A 113 2.60 -9.60 -28.69
N ASP A 114 2.31 -8.59 -29.51
CA ASP A 114 1.00 -8.25 -30.07
C ASP A 114 -0.16 -8.04 -29.06
N PRO A 115 -0.67 -6.79 -28.89
CA PRO A 115 -1.83 -6.51 -28.01
C PRO A 115 -3.11 -7.28 -28.38
N SER A 116 -3.12 -7.92 -29.55
CA SER A 116 -4.22 -8.65 -30.15
C SER A 116 -4.21 -10.17 -29.89
N THR A 117 -3.10 -10.77 -29.44
CA THR A 117 -2.99 -12.24 -29.30
C THR A 117 -2.23 -12.77 -28.08
N ALA A 118 -1.68 -11.93 -27.20
CA ALA A 118 -1.10 -12.41 -25.95
C ALA A 118 -2.20 -12.91 -24.99
N SER A 119 -2.40 -14.23 -24.95
CA SER A 119 -2.96 -14.87 -23.75
C SER A 119 -2.10 -14.44 -22.55
N PRO A 120 -2.70 -14.05 -21.41
CA PRO A 120 -1.92 -13.73 -20.21
C PRO A 120 -1.06 -14.95 -19.86
N LYS A 121 0.19 -14.76 -19.38
CA LYS A 121 0.93 -15.83 -18.69
C LYS A 121 -0.04 -16.46 -17.68
N GLU A 122 -0.44 -17.72 -17.90
CA GLU A 122 -1.59 -18.35 -17.22
C GLU A 122 -1.38 -18.47 -15.70
N SER A 123 -0.17 -18.25 -15.19
CA SER A 123 0.12 -18.04 -13.78
C SER A 123 1.50 -17.40 -13.57
N TYR A 124 1.66 -16.65 -12.48
CA TYR A 124 2.97 -16.21 -12.01
C TYR A 124 3.70 -17.35 -11.29
N THR A 125 5.02 -17.42 -11.46
CA THR A 125 5.85 -18.35 -10.69
C THR A 125 5.92 -17.94 -9.23
N GLN A 126 6.24 -18.89 -8.35
CA GLN A 126 6.37 -18.62 -6.91
C GLN A 126 7.42 -17.53 -6.62
N ASN A 127 8.53 -17.53 -7.36
CA ASN A 127 9.57 -16.51 -7.25
C ASN A 127 9.05 -15.11 -7.59
N THR A 128 8.30 -14.99 -8.69
CA THR A 128 7.65 -13.74 -9.10
C THR A 128 6.65 -13.26 -8.05
N ILE A 129 5.84 -14.16 -7.49
CA ILE A 129 4.90 -13.85 -6.41
C ILE A 129 5.63 -13.32 -5.17
N GLN A 130 6.73 -13.96 -4.75
CA GLN A 130 7.49 -13.50 -3.58
C GLN A 130 8.13 -12.13 -3.79
N VAL A 131 8.68 -11.85 -4.97
CA VAL A 131 9.18 -10.52 -5.32
C VAL A 131 8.05 -9.49 -5.26
N ALA A 132 6.88 -9.80 -5.86
CA ALA A 132 5.72 -8.91 -5.83
C ALA A 132 5.25 -8.59 -4.40
N ILE A 133 5.16 -9.61 -3.53
CA ILE A 133 4.78 -9.42 -2.12
C ILE A 133 5.74 -8.47 -1.41
N GLN A 134 7.06 -8.66 -1.55
CA GLN A 134 8.03 -7.80 -0.87
C GLN A 134 8.04 -6.37 -1.42
N SER A 135 7.90 -6.21 -2.73
CA SER A 135 7.80 -4.89 -3.37
C SER A 135 6.55 -4.14 -2.89
N LEU A 136 5.39 -4.79 -2.84
CA LEU A 136 4.17 -4.16 -2.35
C LEU A 136 4.22 -3.85 -0.86
N ARG A 137 4.82 -4.74 -0.04
CA ARG A 137 5.09 -4.45 1.38
C ARG A 137 5.96 -3.23 1.56
N PHE A 138 6.98 -3.08 0.73
CA PHE A 138 7.82 -1.89 0.73
C PHE A 138 7.01 -0.64 0.39
N PHE A 139 6.24 -0.64 -0.70
CA PHE A 139 5.35 0.47 -1.08
C PHE A 139 4.39 0.84 0.05
N ASN A 140 3.73 -0.16 0.62
CA ASN A 140 2.80 -0.04 1.74
C ASN A 140 3.45 0.57 2.99
N SER A 141 4.68 0.18 3.30
CA SER A 141 5.43 0.76 4.42
C SER A 141 5.94 2.17 4.14
N PHE A 142 6.29 2.49 2.90
CA PHE A 142 6.70 3.84 2.51
C PHE A 142 5.51 4.80 2.50
N ALA A 143 4.35 4.38 2.00
CA ALA A 143 3.12 5.15 2.08
C ALA A 143 2.72 5.48 3.52
N ALA A 144 2.94 4.55 4.46
CA ALA A 144 2.71 4.82 5.88
C ALA A 144 3.74 5.81 6.47
N LEU A 145 4.96 5.86 5.93
CA LEU A 145 6.01 6.77 6.36
C LEU A 145 5.82 8.18 5.81
N ASP A 146 5.51 8.29 4.52
CA ASP A 146 5.34 9.53 3.76
C ASP A 146 4.33 9.32 2.62
N LEU A 147 3.04 9.47 2.97
CA LEU A 147 1.93 9.26 2.05
C LEU A 147 1.95 10.22 0.85
N PRO A 148 2.12 11.55 1.03
CA PRO A 148 2.17 12.47 -0.11
C PRO A 148 3.28 12.13 -1.10
N ALA A 149 4.47 11.77 -0.61
CA ALA A 149 5.58 11.38 -1.47
C ALA A 149 5.28 10.09 -2.24
N PHE A 150 4.75 9.07 -1.56
CA PHE A 150 4.34 7.83 -2.21
C PHE A 150 3.34 8.09 -3.35
N GLN A 151 2.29 8.87 -3.07
CA GLN A 151 1.26 9.20 -4.05
C GLN A 151 1.81 10.02 -5.21
N SER A 152 2.72 10.96 -4.96
CA SER A 152 3.35 11.77 -5.99
C SER A 152 4.24 10.95 -6.92
N ILE A 153 5.06 10.05 -6.38
CA ILE A 153 5.98 9.22 -7.20
C ILE A 153 5.19 8.21 -8.02
N VAL A 154 4.31 7.43 -7.38
CA VAL A 154 3.53 6.39 -8.08
C VAL A 154 2.49 7.03 -9.02
N GLY A 155 2.02 8.23 -8.71
CA GLY A 155 1.08 9.01 -9.51
C GLY A 155 1.71 9.72 -10.71
N ALA A 156 3.03 9.79 -10.78
CA ALA A 156 3.74 10.45 -11.88
C ALA A 156 3.37 9.85 -13.25
N GLU A 157 3.52 10.66 -14.30
CA GLU A 157 3.23 10.24 -15.67
C GLU A 157 4.07 9.00 -16.03
N GLY A 158 3.45 8.02 -16.69
CA GLY A 158 4.07 6.72 -17.00
C GLY A 158 4.08 5.74 -15.82
N LEU A 159 4.53 6.14 -14.63
CA LEU A 159 4.55 5.28 -13.44
C LEU A 159 3.15 4.90 -12.98
N SER A 160 2.20 5.82 -13.03
CA SER A 160 0.78 5.58 -12.68
C SER A 160 0.12 4.55 -13.60
N LEU A 161 0.45 4.57 -14.90
CA LEU A 161 -0.04 3.59 -15.87
C LEU A 161 0.58 2.20 -15.63
N ALA A 162 1.88 2.16 -15.33
CA ALA A 162 2.58 0.93 -14.95
C ALA A 162 1.97 0.34 -13.66
N PHE A 163 1.77 1.18 -12.64
CA PHE A 163 1.13 0.78 -11.38
C PHE A 163 -0.29 0.22 -11.61
N ARG A 164 -1.11 0.91 -12.41
CA ARG A 164 -2.46 0.45 -12.77
C ARG A 164 -2.43 -0.91 -13.46
N HIS A 165 -1.50 -1.13 -14.38
CA HIS A 165 -1.35 -2.41 -15.07
C HIS A 165 -0.94 -3.53 -14.10
N MET A 166 0.06 -3.27 -13.24
CA MET A 166 0.49 -4.21 -12.20
C MET A 166 -0.66 -4.57 -11.26
N ALA A 167 -1.35 -3.58 -10.70
CA ALA A 167 -2.47 -3.80 -9.79
C ALA A 167 -3.58 -4.62 -10.47
N SER A 168 -3.96 -4.29 -11.71
CA SER A 168 -4.98 -5.04 -12.45
C SER A 168 -4.55 -6.50 -12.69
N SER A 169 -3.29 -6.72 -13.04
CA SER A 169 -2.78 -8.07 -13.34
C SER A 169 -2.67 -8.93 -12.08
N LEU A 170 -2.14 -8.36 -10.98
CA LEU A 170 -2.02 -9.05 -9.70
C LEU A 170 -3.39 -9.37 -9.08
N LEU A 171 -4.36 -8.45 -9.16
CA LEU A 171 -5.75 -8.72 -8.76
C LEU A 171 -6.35 -9.85 -9.60
N GLY A 172 -6.16 -9.81 -10.93
CA GLY A 172 -6.63 -10.86 -11.84
C GLY A 172 -6.05 -12.23 -11.51
N HIS A 173 -4.75 -12.30 -11.21
CA HIS A 173 -4.08 -13.52 -10.79
C HIS A 173 -4.65 -14.05 -9.46
N CYS A 174 -4.81 -13.19 -8.46
CA CYS A 174 -5.32 -13.58 -7.14
C CYS A 174 -6.78 -14.07 -7.18
N SER A 175 -7.58 -13.64 -8.17
CA SER A 175 -8.93 -14.16 -8.38
C SER A 175 -8.96 -15.60 -8.91
N GLN A 176 -7.91 -16.03 -9.63
CA GLN A 176 -7.79 -17.38 -10.19
C GLN A 176 -7.03 -18.33 -9.26
N VAL A 177 -5.95 -17.83 -8.64
CA VAL A 177 -5.09 -18.57 -7.73
C VAL A 177 -5.18 -17.91 -6.37
N SER A 178 -5.69 -18.64 -5.37
CA SER A 178 -5.81 -18.10 -4.01
C SER A 178 -4.43 -17.78 -3.43
N CYS A 179 -4.09 -16.49 -3.39
CA CYS A 179 -2.89 -15.98 -2.76
C CYS A 179 -3.26 -14.78 -1.89
N GLU A 180 -3.84 -15.05 -0.73
CA GLU A 180 -4.38 -14.04 0.19
C GLU A 180 -3.32 -12.99 0.57
N SER A 181 -2.09 -13.42 0.85
CA SER A 181 -1.00 -12.50 1.20
C SER A 181 -0.69 -11.48 0.11
N LEU A 182 -0.63 -11.89 -1.17
CA LEU A 182 -0.41 -10.98 -2.28
C LEU A 182 -1.62 -10.07 -2.50
N LEU A 183 -2.83 -10.65 -2.46
CA LEU A 183 -4.08 -9.92 -2.66
C LEU A 183 -4.24 -8.79 -1.64
N HIS A 184 -3.97 -9.07 -0.36
CA HIS A 184 -4.03 -8.07 0.69
C HIS A 184 -3.07 -6.90 0.42
N GLU A 185 -1.81 -7.17 0.10
CA GLU A 185 -0.82 -6.11 -0.14
C GLU A 185 -1.20 -5.22 -1.34
N VAL A 186 -1.75 -5.80 -2.42
CA VAL A 186 -2.25 -5.04 -3.57
C VAL A 186 -3.46 -4.18 -3.20
N ILE A 187 -4.44 -4.75 -2.50
CA ILE A 187 -5.64 -4.02 -2.05
C ILE A 187 -5.22 -2.81 -1.23
N VAL A 188 -4.28 -3.00 -0.30
CA VAL A 188 -3.85 -1.88 0.54
C VAL A 188 -3.09 -0.83 -0.26
N CYS A 189 -2.16 -1.26 -1.12
CA CYS A 189 -1.36 -0.34 -1.92
C CYS A 189 -2.26 0.56 -2.79
N VAL A 190 -3.33 0.01 -3.37
CA VAL A 190 -4.35 0.79 -4.10
C VAL A 190 -5.08 1.77 -3.19
N GLY A 191 -5.40 1.39 -1.96
CA GLY A 191 -6.02 2.29 -0.98
C GLY A 191 -5.13 3.50 -0.66
N TYR A 192 -3.85 3.27 -0.36
CA TYR A 192 -2.91 4.38 -0.14
C TYR A 192 -2.66 5.22 -1.38
N PHE A 193 -2.62 4.60 -2.56
CA PHE A 193 -2.47 5.34 -3.79
C PHE A 193 -3.60 6.34 -4.02
N THR A 194 -4.82 6.02 -3.58
CA THR A 194 -6.05 6.77 -3.92
C THR A 194 -6.60 7.66 -2.81
N VAL A 195 -6.30 7.38 -1.53
CA VAL A 195 -6.89 8.11 -0.39
C VAL A 195 -6.64 9.62 -0.51
N ASN A 196 -7.72 10.41 -0.51
CA ASN A 196 -7.70 11.87 -0.66
C ASN A 196 -6.92 12.40 -1.87
N HIS A 197 -6.81 11.62 -2.94
CA HIS A 197 -6.04 12.01 -4.13
C HIS A 197 -6.87 11.83 -5.40
N PRO A 198 -7.64 12.87 -5.82
CA PRO A 198 -8.57 12.78 -6.95
C PRO A 198 -7.94 12.28 -8.26
N ASP A 199 -6.73 12.74 -8.61
CA ASP A 199 -6.07 12.31 -9.85
C ASP A 199 -5.74 10.81 -9.84
N ASN A 200 -5.19 10.31 -8.74
CA ASN A 200 -4.90 8.88 -8.56
C ASN A 200 -6.18 8.03 -8.49
N GLN A 201 -7.28 8.56 -7.94
CA GLN A 201 -8.59 7.91 -8.01
C GLN A 201 -9.08 7.74 -9.46
N VAL A 202 -8.81 8.71 -10.35
CA VAL A 202 -9.13 8.61 -11.78
C VAL A 202 -8.33 7.50 -12.46
N ILE A 203 -7.07 7.32 -12.08
CA ILE A 203 -6.22 6.24 -12.63
C ILE A 203 -6.87 4.88 -12.40
N VAL A 204 -7.33 4.55 -11.19
CA VAL A 204 -7.86 3.20 -10.87
C VAL A 204 -9.21 2.87 -11.52
N GLN A 205 -10.01 3.88 -11.90
CA GLN A 205 -11.26 3.68 -12.63
C GLN A 205 -11.11 3.62 -14.16
N SER A 206 -9.90 3.81 -14.69
CA SER A 206 -9.66 3.94 -16.13
C SER A 206 -8.97 2.73 -16.76
N GLY A 207 -9.00 2.67 -18.09
CA GLY A 207 -8.32 1.66 -18.90
C GLY A 207 -9.17 0.44 -19.23
N ARG A 208 -8.53 -0.72 -19.44
CA ARG A 208 -9.23 -1.95 -19.85
C ARG A 208 -10.16 -2.44 -18.74
N HIS A 209 -11.39 -2.79 -19.12
CA HIS A 209 -12.37 -3.41 -18.22
C HIS A 209 -12.08 -4.91 -18.01
N PRO A 210 -12.39 -5.47 -16.82
CA PRO A 210 -12.77 -4.73 -15.61
C PRO A 210 -11.57 -3.91 -15.08
N THR A 211 -11.85 -2.67 -14.70
CA THR A 211 -10.84 -1.72 -14.18
C THR A 211 -10.33 -2.16 -12.82
N VAL A 212 -9.28 -1.51 -12.28
CA VAL A 212 -8.76 -1.86 -10.94
C VAL A 212 -9.86 -1.70 -9.89
N LEU A 213 -10.63 -0.61 -9.95
CA LEU A 213 -11.77 -0.39 -9.06
C LEU A 213 -12.83 -1.49 -9.20
N GLN A 214 -13.24 -1.84 -10.42
CA GLN A 214 -14.23 -2.91 -10.64
C GLN A 214 -13.72 -4.27 -10.14
N LYS A 215 -12.44 -4.60 -10.38
CA LYS A 215 -11.83 -5.83 -9.87
C LYS A 215 -11.87 -5.93 -8.34
N LEU A 216 -11.68 -4.80 -7.63
CA LEU A 216 -11.83 -4.76 -6.17
C LEU A 216 -13.28 -5.01 -5.74
N CYS A 217 -14.25 -4.46 -6.46
CA CYS A 217 -15.69 -4.69 -6.20
C CYS A 217 -16.13 -6.13 -6.55
N GLN A 218 -15.40 -6.82 -7.41
CA GLN A 218 -15.70 -8.18 -7.89
C GLN A 218 -14.93 -9.28 -7.14
N LEU A 219 -14.26 -8.95 -6.04
CA LEU A 219 -13.58 -9.95 -5.21
C LEU A 219 -14.58 -10.99 -4.65
N PRO A 220 -14.10 -12.16 -4.18
CA PRO A 220 -14.98 -13.17 -3.59
C PRO A 220 -15.81 -12.62 -2.43
N PHE A 221 -17.05 -13.11 -2.27
CA PHE A 221 -18.02 -12.65 -1.26
C PHE A 221 -17.47 -12.57 0.18
N GLN A 222 -16.46 -13.39 0.52
CA GLN A 222 -15.79 -13.35 1.83
C GLN A 222 -15.18 -11.98 2.13
N TYR A 223 -14.69 -11.25 1.13
CA TYR A 223 -14.17 -9.89 1.28
C TYR A 223 -15.24 -8.83 1.56
N PHE A 224 -16.52 -9.21 1.48
CA PHE A 224 -17.68 -8.36 1.78
C PHE A 224 -18.45 -8.81 3.03
N SER A 225 -18.04 -9.91 3.66
CA SER A 225 -18.80 -10.55 4.75
C SER A 225 -17.95 -11.01 5.94
N ASP A 226 -16.70 -11.48 5.74
CA ASP A 226 -15.83 -11.87 6.85
C ASP A 226 -15.27 -10.60 7.54
N PRO A 227 -15.50 -10.41 8.87
CA PRO A 227 -15.01 -9.25 9.62
C PRO A 227 -13.50 -8.98 9.51
N ARG A 228 -12.69 -9.99 9.19
CA ARG A 228 -11.24 -9.84 8.99
C ARG A 228 -10.93 -9.30 7.61
N LEU A 229 -11.61 -9.79 6.57
CA LEU A 229 -11.34 -9.42 5.17
C LEU A 229 -11.97 -8.09 4.79
N ILE A 230 -13.12 -7.72 5.37
CA ILE A 230 -13.70 -6.38 5.17
C ILE A 230 -12.75 -5.28 5.67
N LYS A 231 -11.96 -5.53 6.72
CA LYS A 231 -10.94 -4.59 7.21
C LYS A 231 -9.76 -4.42 6.25
N VAL A 232 -9.58 -5.35 5.32
CA VAL A 232 -8.59 -5.23 4.24
C VAL A 232 -9.17 -4.42 3.08
N LEU A 233 -10.36 -4.81 2.60
CA LEU A 233 -10.97 -4.27 1.38
C LEU A 233 -11.64 -2.91 1.56
N PHE A 234 -12.51 -2.76 2.57
CA PHE A 234 -13.41 -1.61 2.65
C PHE A 234 -12.68 -0.28 2.80
N PRO A 235 -11.59 -0.17 3.60
CA PRO A 235 -10.81 1.07 3.64
C PRO A 235 -10.28 1.49 2.26
N SER A 236 -9.88 0.54 1.42
CA SER A 236 -9.41 0.83 0.05
C SER A 236 -10.54 1.25 -0.88
N LEU A 237 -11.73 0.64 -0.78
CA LEU A 237 -12.90 1.08 -1.53
C LEU A 237 -13.37 2.48 -1.11
N ILE A 238 -13.35 2.76 0.19
CA ILE A 238 -13.64 4.10 0.74
C ILE A 238 -12.63 5.12 0.18
N ALA A 239 -11.34 4.82 0.27
CA ALA A 239 -10.27 5.67 -0.27
C ALA A 239 -10.41 5.93 -1.78
N ALA A 240 -10.75 4.90 -2.55
CA ALA A 240 -10.90 5.00 -4.00
C ALA A 240 -12.15 5.81 -4.40
N CYS A 241 -13.23 5.74 -3.64
CA CYS A 241 -14.52 6.32 -4.06
C CYS A 241 -14.92 7.61 -3.34
N TYR A 242 -14.40 7.89 -2.14
CA TYR A 242 -14.80 9.08 -1.40
C TYR A 242 -14.45 10.36 -2.16
N ASN A 243 -15.42 11.28 -2.21
CA ASN A 243 -15.35 12.55 -2.94
C ASN A 243 -15.10 12.41 -4.46
N ASN A 244 -15.41 11.24 -5.04
CA ASN A 244 -15.35 11.00 -6.48
C ASN A 244 -16.65 10.35 -6.97
N LEU A 245 -17.47 11.14 -7.66
CA LEU A 245 -18.81 10.71 -8.06
C LEU A 245 -18.79 9.57 -9.09
N GLN A 246 -17.85 9.60 -10.03
CA GLN A 246 -17.73 8.55 -11.05
C GLN A 246 -17.32 7.21 -10.41
N ASN A 247 -16.35 7.23 -9.50
CA ASN A 247 -15.96 6.04 -8.76
C ASN A 247 -17.11 5.50 -7.89
N LYS A 248 -17.91 6.39 -7.29
CA LYS A 248 -19.11 6.00 -6.56
C LYS A 248 -20.15 5.33 -7.47
N ILE A 249 -20.41 5.86 -8.67
CA ILE A 249 -21.35 5.25 -9.63
C ILE A 249 -20.88 3.83 -10.02
N ILE A 250 -19.58 3.66 -10.28
CA ILE A 250 -19.00 2.34 -10.57
C ILE A 250 -19.18 1.39 -9.37
N LEU A 251 -18.93 1.88 -8.16
CA LEU A 251 -19.13 1.11 -6.92
C LEU A 251 -20.59 0.66 -6.77
N GLU A 252 -21.56 1.55 -7.00
CA GLU A 252 -23.00 1.27 -6.90
C GLU A 252 -23.50 0.25 -7.92
N GLN A 253 -22.83 0.12 -9.07
CA GLN A 253 -23.14 -0.90 -10.07
C GLN A 253 -22.74 -2.30 -9.62
N GLU A 254 -21.70 -2.42 -8.80
CA GLU A 254 -21.10 -3.69 -8.41
C GLU A 254 -21.52 -4.12 -6.98
N MET A 255 -21.75 -3.17 -6.06
CA MET A 255 -22.13 -3.44 -4.67
C MET A 255 -22.91 -2.30 -4.00
N SER A 256 -23.55 -2.58 -2.86
CA SER A 256 -24.28 -1.57 -2.09
C SER A 256 -23.36 -0.65 -1.28
N CYS A 257 -23.36 0.65 -1.57
CA CYS A 257 -22.60 1.66 -0.79
C CYS A 257 -22.99 1.72 0.70
N VAL A 258 -24.17 1.22 1.06
CA VAL A 258 -24.60 1.11 2.47
C VAL A 258 -23.62 0.27 3.28
N LEU A 259 -23.00 -0.76 2.68
CA LEU A 259 -21.99 -1.58 3.36
C LEU A 259 -20.80 -0.74 3.86
N LEU A 260 -20.32 0.20 3.04
CA LEU A 260 -19.22 1.09 3.41
C LEU A 260 -19.66 2.10 4.48
N ALA A 261 -20.86 2.66 4.37
CA ALA A 261 -21.41 3.58 5.35
C ALA A 261 -21.59 2.92 6.74
N THR A 262 -22.13 1.70 6.77
CA THR A 262 -22.27 0.91 8.01
C THR A 262 -20.90 0.57 8.59
N PHE A 263 -19.95 0.17 7.76
CA PHE A 263 -18.58 -0.09 8.23
C PHE A 263 -17.94 1.15 8.88
N ILE A 264 -18.06 2.33 8.27
CA ILE A 264 -17.57 3.57 8.89
C ILE A 264 -18.29 3.84 10.21
N GLN A 265 -19.61 3.62 10.26
CA GLN A 265 -20.40 3.78 11.48
C GLN A 265 -19.92 2.89 12.62
N ASP A 266 -19.66 1.61 12.34
CA ASP A 266 -19.24 0.63 13.34
C ASP A 266 -17.90 1.02 13.97
N PHE A 267 -16.97 1.58 13.17
CA PHE A 267 -15.69 2.09 13.68
C PHE A 267 -15.83 3.41 14.45
N ALA A 268 -16.75 4.29 14.05
CA ALA A 268 -17.04 5.53 14.78
C ALA A 268 -17.76 5.29 16.11
N GLN A 269 -18.60 4.24 16.18
CA GLN A 269 -19.37 3.83 17.37
C GLN A 269 -18.66 2.82 18.27
N ALA A 270 -17.38 2.53 18.02
CA ALA A 270 -16.55 1.79 18.94
C ALA A 270 -15.70 2.74 19.83
N PRO A 271 -16.27 3.63 20.68
CA PRO A 271 -15.48 4.27 21.71
C PRO A 271 -15.25 3.23 22.83
N GLY A 272 -14.02 2.77 23.00
CA GLY A 272 -13.54 2.33 24.32
C GLY A 272 -13.83 0.90 24.79
N GLN A 273 -13.50 -0.14 24.01
CA GLN A 273 -13.02 -1.40 24.61
C GLN A 273 -11.48 -1.42 24.81
N THR A 274 -10.87 -0.23 24.86
CA THR A 274 -9.47 -0.01 25.25
C THR A 274 -9.32 0.91 26.47
N ASP A 275 -10.38 1.25 27.19
CA ASP A 275 -10.28 2.01 28.46
C ASP A 275 -10.05 1.14 29.70
N ASN A 276 -9.77 -0.15 29.52
CA ASN A 276 -9.27 -1.03 30.58
C ASN A 276 -7.94 -1.72 30.22
N GLN A 277 -7.17 -1.14 29.30
CA GLN A 277 -5.73 -1.41 29.24
C GLN A 277 -4.98 -0.17 29.71
N SER A 278 -4.68 -0.18 31.02
CA SER A 278 -3.51 0.46 31.63
C SER A 278 -2.54 1.06 30.60
N TYR A 279 -2.32 2.37 30.65
CA TYR A 279 -1.13 3.08 30.16
C TYR A 279 -0.18 2.19 29.35
N GLN A 280 -0.49 1.93 28.07
CA GLN A 280 0.46 1.20 27.25
C GLN A 280 1.67 2.12 27.00
N PRO A 281 2.89 1.67 27.30
CA PRO A 281 4.06 2.53 27.24
C PRO A 281 4.36 2.90 25.79
N LYS A 282 4.71 4.18 25.60
CA LYS A 282 5.42 4.73 24.44
C LYS A 282 6.47 3.71 23.95
N GLY A 283 6.34 3.25 22.69
CA GLY A 283 7.32 2.39 22.03
C GLY A 283 6.85 0.98 21.67
N LYS A 284 5.64 0.81 21.12
CA LYS A 284 5.32 -0.41 20.37
C LYS A 284 5.41 -0.14 18.87
N CYS A 285 6.28 -0.91 18.21
CA CYS A 285 6.30 -1.05 16.76
C CYS A 285 4.89 -1.46 16.29
N LEU A 286 4.33 -0.81 15.27
CA LEU A 286 3.04 -1.17 14.67
C LEU A 286 2.98 -2.68 14.44
N GLY A 287 2.12 -3.36 15.18
CA GLY A 287 1.84 -4.78 15.00
C GLY A 287 1.25 -5.05 13.62
N SER A 288 1.20 -6.33 13.24
CA SER A 288 0.60 -6.76 11.96
C SER A 288 -0.89 -6.39 11.82
N GLN A 289 -1.57 -6.04 12.91
CA GLN A 289 -3.00 -5.70 12.93
C GLN A 289 -3.27 -4.19 12.88
N ASP A 290 -2.36 -3.36 13.40
CA ASP A 290 -2.54 -1.91 13.50
C ASP A 290 -2.63 -1.25 12.10
N TYR A 291 -1.97 -1.86 11.10
CA TYR A 291 -1.99 -1.38 9.72
C TYR A 291 -3.34 -1.58 8.99
N LEU A 292 -4.18 -2.49 9.49
CA LEU A 292 -5.53 -2.73 8.95
C LEU A 292 -6.60 -1.90 9.67
N GLU A 293 -6.22 -1.05 10.62
CA GLU A 293 -7.13 -0.10 11.23
C GLU A 293 -7.57 0.96 10.21
N LEU A 294 -8.86 1.29 10.23
CA LEU A 294 -9.42 2.31 9.34
C LEU A 294 -8.72 3.66 9.52
N SER A 295 -8.33 4.02 10.75
CA SER A 295 -7.61 5.26 11.10
C SER A 295 -6.25 5.41 10.41
N ASN A 296 -5.61 4.29 10.06
CA ASN A 296 -4.35 4.24 9.35
C ASN A 296 -4.53 4.09 7.84
N ARG A 297 -5.78 4.13 7.34
CA ARG A 297 -6.10 3.85 5.93
C ARG A 297 -7.04 4.89 5.33
N PHE A 298 -7.77 5.60 6.17
CA PHE A 298 -8.65 6.72 5.81
C PHE A 298 -8.74 7.70 7.00
N PRO A 299 -8.62 9.01 6.79
CA PRO A 299 -8.50 9.96 7.89
C PRO A 299 -9.78 10.03 8.73
N GLN A 300 -9.62 9.93 10.05
CA GLN A 300 -10.74 9.98 11.02
C GLN A 300 -11.60 11.22 10.87
N GLN A 301 -10.99 12.36 10.53
CA GLN A 301 -11.67 13.64 10.35
C GLN A 301 -12.69 13.62 9.21
N ALA A 302 -12.58 12.71 8.26
CA ALA A 302 -13.47 12.61 7.10
C ALA A 302 -14.51 11.48 7.23
N TRP A 303 -14.56 10.78 8.37
CA TRP A 303 -15.43 9.59 8.52
C TRP A 303 -16.91 9.95 8.38
N GLU A 304 -17.37 11.01 9.04
CA GLU A 304 -18.78 11.39 8.98
C GLU A 304 -19.17 11.87 7.58
N GLU A 305 -18.36 12.71 6.95
CA GLU A 305 -18.59 13.18 5.58
C GLU A 305 -18.59 12.02 4.59
N ALA A 306 -17.68 11.06 4.74
CA ALA A 306 -17.64 9.85 3.92
C ALA A 306 -18.88 8.98 4.13
N ARG A 307 -19.32 8.78 5.37
CA ARG A 307 -20.55 8.05 5.68
C ARG A 307 -21.75 8.70 4.99
N GLN A 308 -21.91 10.01 5.08
CA GLN A 308 -22.98 10.74 4.40
C GLN A 308 -22.87 10.65 2.88
N PHE A 309 -21.66 10.73 2.33
CA PHE A 309 -21.41 10.58 0.89
C PHE A 309 -21.92 9.25 0.34
N PHE A 310 -21.68 8.14 1.05
CA PHE A 310 -22.14 6.80 0.64
C PHE A 310 -23.63 6.53 0.91
N LEU A 311 -24.26 7.23 1.86
CA LEU A 311 -25.71 7.11 2.13
C LEU A 311 -26.59 7.92 1.16
N LYS A 312 -26.06 9.02 0.61
CA LYS A 312 -26.80 9.84 -0.35
C LYS A 312 -27.12 9.02 -1.60
N LYS A 313 -28.40 8.79 -1.87
CA LYS A 313 -28.86 8.27 -3.17
C LYS A 313 -28.77 9.39 -4.21
N GLU A 314 -28.12 9.11 -5.33
CA GLU A 314 -28.16 9.98 -6.50
C GLU A 314 -29.62 10.14 -6.95
N LYS A 315 -30.06 11.39 -7.16
CA LYS A 315 -31.32 11.64 -7.86
C LYS A 315 -31.07 11.32 -9.34
N LYS A 316 -31.65 10.22 -9.81
CA LYS A 316 -31.70 9.87 -11.24
C LYS A 316 -32.32 10.98 -12.07
#